data_AF-A0AAE0IKD4-F1
#
_entry.id   AF-A0AAE0IKD4-F1
#
_cell.length_a   1.000
_cell.length_b   1.000
_cell.length_c   1.000
_cell.angle_alpha   90.00
_cell.angle_beta   90.00
_cell.angle_gamma   90.00
#
_symmetry.space_group_name_H-M   'P 1'
#
loop_
_entity.id
_entity.type
_entity.pdbx_description
1 polymer ?
#
loop_
_entity_poly.entity_id
_entity_poly.type
_entity_poly.pdbx_seq_one_letter_code
_entity_poly.pdbx_strand_id
1 'polypeptide(L)'
;MASTSQCLASLARFSLSATSAARPSAVSWIPTFFAPVVATRYASGGGGQKKKTAKKKKTYKTFRSYDLTPMEQMSLCDAMRVLRASEAGYSPISSKYEVAVKLRTQKNGTVIRNRIRLPFPFQTGTRIAVICPEGPLTAEARELGAVEAGEESLFENIRAGNITFNKLICHAESEAALKKANLGKILGPKGLMPSAKTRTITNNLKQTMHDLVGAEEYRERGGVVRMPIAQLSFGPNQLAENVKTFMEHLKNDINELDDQQAKRIEEVVLSTTHGPGLSLNGKFLPTDEKITVHDLEGPM
;
A
#
# COMPACT_ATOMS: atom_id res chain seq x y z
N MET A 1 -24.64 57.25 -10.35
CA MET A 1 -25.68 57.75 -11.27
C MET A 1 -26.03 56.62 -12.24
N ALA A 2 -27.31 56.36 -12.54
CA ALA A 2 -27.86 55.31 -13.45
C ALA A 2 -27.45 53.84 -13.10
N SER A 3 -28.29 52.83 -12.86
CA SER A 3 -29.61 52.41 -13.42
C SER A 3 -29.51 52.04 -14.93
N THR A 4 -30.12 50.98 -15.50
CA THR A 4 -31.15 49.97 -15.09
C THR A 4 -31.06 48.79 -16.12
N SER A 5 -31.64 47.58 -16.02
CA SER A 5 -32.56 46.90 -15.06
C SER A 5 -32.71 45.39 -15.40
N GLN A 6 -33.09 44.57 -14.40
CA GLN A 6 -33.97 43.37 -14.47
C GLN A 6 -33.64 42.15 -15.38
N CYS A 7 -33.51 40.97 -14.75
CA CYS A 7 -34.45 39.85 -14.96
C CYS A 7 -34.40 38.84 -13.79
N LEU A 8 -35.57 38.43 -13.29
CA LEU A 8 -35.78 37.51 -12.15
C LEU A 8 -36.54 36.25 -12.63
N ALA A 9 -36.10 35.06 -12.21
CA ALA A 9 -36.92 33.84 -12.00
C ALA A 9 -35.98 32.74 -11.44
N SER A 10 -35.93 32.43 -10.14
CA SER A 10 -36.95 31.81 -9.26
C SER A 10 -36.98 30.28 -9.31
N LEU A 11 -36.60 29.70 -8.16
CA LEU A 11 -36.65 28.29 -7.78
C LEU A 11 -38.02 27.62 -8.03
N ALA A 12 -38.03 26.33 -8.38
CA ALA A 12 -38.91 25.34 -7.74
C ALA A 12 -38.47 23.89 -8.05
N ARG A 13 -38.39 23.05 -7.00
CA ARG A 13 -38.52 21.58 -7.13
C ARG A 13 -40.01 21.25 -7.21
N PHE A 14 -40.41 20.26 -8.00
CA PHE A 14 -41.72 19.64 -7.85
C PHE A 14 -41.62 18.11 -7.80
N SER A 15 -41.94 17.58 -6.62
CA SER A 15 -42.39 16.21 -6.41
C SER A 15 -43.83 16.07 -6.89
N LEU A 16 -44.17 14.97 -7.56
CA LEU A 16 -45.55 14.62 -7.87
C LEU A 16 -45.86 13.18 -7.44
N SER A 17 -46.90 13.05 -6.62
CA SER A 17 -47.45 11.80 -6.13
C SER A 17 -48.93 11.72 -6.48
N ALA A 18 -49.36 10.55 -6.98
CA ALA A 18 -50.74 10.06 -7.07
C ALA A 18 -51.80 10.92 -7.83
N THR A 19 -52.44 10.33 -8.83
CA THR A 19 -53.80 9.75 -8.70
C THR A 19 -54.35 9.24 -10.04
N SER A 20 -55.38 8.40 -9.95
CA SER A 20 -56.12 7.75 -11.04
C SER A 20 -57.20 8.63 -11.67
N ALA A 21 -57.41 8.55 -13.00
CA ALA A 21 -58.74 8.52 -13.65
C ALA A 21 -58.62 8.30 -15.17
N ALA A 22 -59.63 7.68 -15.77
CA ALA A 22 -59.69 7.36 -17.21
C ALA A 22 -60.16 8.55 -18.08
N ARG A 23 -59.90 8.47 -19.40
CA ARG A 23 -60.51 9.33 -20.44
C ARG A 23 -60.91 8.51 -21.68
N PRO A 24 -61.87 9.01 -22.50
CA PRO A 24 -62.76 8.15 -23.29
C PRO A 24 -62.28 7.83 -24.71
N SER A 25 -62.91 6.82 -25.31
CA SER A 25 -62.73 6.41 -26.70
C SER A 25 -63.39 7.38 -27.70
N ALA A 26 -62.58 8.04 -28.52
CA ALA A 26 -63.04 8.73 -29.73
C ALA A 26 -62.63 7.91 -30.97
N VAL A 27 -63.61 7.48 -31.76
CA VAL A 27 -63.39 6.74 -33.01
C VAL A 27 -63.04 7.74 -34.11
N SER A 28 -61.80 7.70 -34.61
CA SER A 28 -61.40 8.44 -35.80
C SER A 28 -61.30 7.51 -37.00
N TRP A 29 -62.12 7.76 -38.02
CA TRP A 29 -61.97 7.14 -39.34
C TRP A 29 -60.63 7.56 -39.95
N ILE A 30 -59.76 6.58 -40.25
CA ILE A 30 -58.60 6.75 -41.13
C ILE A 30 -58.77 5.75 -42.28
N PRO A 31 -58.68 6.17 -43.56
CA PRO A 31 -58.87 5.27 -44.69
C PRO A 31 -57.76 4.22 -44.75
N THR A 32 -58.14 2.99 -45.08
CA THR A 32 -57.34 1.76 -44.97
C THR A 32 -56.16 1.62 -45.94
N PHE A 33 -55.78 2.69 -46.66
CA PHE A 33 -54.64 2.70 -47.59
C PHE A 33 -53.31 3.18 -46.98
N PHE A 34 -53.32 3.73 -45.75
CA PHE A 34 -52.11 4.09 -45.00
C PHE A 34 -51.94 3.30 -43.68
N ALA A 35 -52.63 2.17 -43.54
CA ALA A 35 -52.28 1.21 -42.50
C ALA A 35 -50.98 0.50 -42.89
N PRO A 36 -49.94 0.44 -42.02
CA PRO A 36 -48.79 -0.39 -42.29
C PRO A 36 -49.26 -1.84 -42.35
N VAL A 37 -48.88 -2.56 -43.41
CA VAL A 37 -49.20 -3.99 -43.56
C VAL A 37 -48.75 -4.71 -42.30
N VAL A 38 -49.70 -5.29 -41.57
CA VAL A 38 -49.41 -6.17 -40.44
C VAL A 38 -48.73 -7.39 -41.03
N ALA A 39 -47.39 -7.36 -41.04
CA ALA A 39 -46.58 -8.49 -41.42
C ALA A 39 -46.94 -9.65 -40.49
N THR A 40 -47.67 -10.62 -41.03
CA THR A 40 -47.89 -11.92 -40.38
C THR A 40 -46.51 -12.46 -40.02
N ARG A 41 -46.23 -12.50 -38.72
CA ARG A 41 -44.99 -13.08 -38.20
C ARG A 41 -45.05 -14.59 -38.43
N TYR A 42 -44.69 -15.00 -39.65
CA TYR A 42 -44.23 -16.36 -39.87
C TYR A 42 -43.15 -16.64 -38.81
N ALA A 43 -43.31 -17.74 -38.09
CA ALA A 43 -42.30 -18.26 -37.20
C ALA A 43 -41.12 -18.79 -38.06
N SER A 44 -40.35 -17.88 -38.65
CA SER A 44 -39.05 -18.20 -39.22
C SER A 44 -38.23 -18.81 -38.10
N GLY A 45 -38.01 -20.13 -38.17
CA GLY A 45 -37.35 -20.90 -37.13
C GLY A 45 -36.10 -20.16 -36.69
N GLY A 46 -36.04 -19.79 -35.41
CA GLY A 46 -35.04 -18.88 -34.87
C GLY A 46 -33.65 -19.48 -35.04
N GLY A 47 -33.01 -19.17 -36.17
CA GLY A 47 -31.63 -19.50 -36.47
C GLY A 47 -30.78 -18.79 -35.46
N GLY A 48 -30.54 -19.46 -34.33
CA GLY A 48 -29.86 -18.89 -33.18
C GLY A 48 -28.51 -18.39 -33.64
N GLN A 49 -28.37 -17.07 -33.76
CA GLN A 49 -27.08 -16.44 -33.97
C GLN A 49 -26.23 -16.87 -32.79
N LYS A 50 -25.34 -17.86 -33.02
CA LYS A 50 -24.31 -18.26 -32.08
C LYS A 50 -23.47 -17.01 -31.84
N LYS A 51 -23.83 -16.27 -30.79
CA LYS A 51 -23.12 -15.12 -30.25
C LYS A 51 -21.68 -15.61 -30.10
N LYS A 52 -20.78 -15.21 -31.03
CA LYS A 52 -19.45 -15.81 -31.14
C LYS A 52 -18.83 -15.75 -29.76
N THR A 53 -18.69 -16.90 -29.11
CA THR A 53 -18.26 -16.97 -27.72
C THR A 53 -16.84 -16.44 -27.68
N ALA A 54 -16.69 -15.19 -27.24
CA ALA A 54 -15.41 -14.50 -27.21
C ALA A 54 -14.44 -15.40 -26.45
N LYS A 55 -13.42 -15.91 -27.15
CA LYS A 55 -12.48 -16.90 -26.59
C LYS A 55 -11.98 -16.36 -25.26
N LYS A 56 -12.34 -17.01 -24.15
CA LYS A 56 -11.97 -16.55 -22.80
C LYS A 56 -10.46 -16.33 -22.77
N LYS A 57 -10.02 -15.09 -22.52
CA LYS A 57 -8.59 -14.75 -22.46
C LYS A 57 -7.92 -15.65 -21.42
N LYS A 58 -6.77 -16.27 -21.76
CA LYS A 58 -6.06 -17.16 -20.84
C LYS A 58 -5.64 -16.37 -19.59
N THR A 59 -6.09 -16.79 -18.42
CA THR A 59 -5.74 -16.20 -17.12
C THR A 59 -4.62 -17.00 -16.45
N TYR A 60 -3.50 -16.34 -16.15
CA TYR A 60 -2.37 -16.95 -15.46
C TYR A 60 -2.52 -16.84 -13.93
N LYS A 61 -2.32 -17.96 -13.23
CA LYS A 61 -2.41 -18.06 -11.75
C LYS A 61 -1.26 -17.32 -11.04
N THR A 62 -0.04 -17.43 -11.56
CA THR A 62 1.15 -16.76 -11.01
C THR A 62 1.37 -15.37 -11.62
N PHE A 63 2.25 -14.60 -11.01
CA PHE A 63 2.85 -13.42 -11.64
C PHE A 63 3.79 -13.84 -12.79
N ARG A 64 4.20 -12.87 -13.62
CA ARG A 64 5.07 -13.12 -14.78
C ARG A 64 6.53 -13.24 -14.31
N SER A 65 7.07 -14.44 -14.40
CA SER A 65 8.51 -14.66 -14.37
C SER A 65 9.13 -14.15 -15.68
N TYR A 66 10.36 -13.63 -15.58
CA TYR A 66 11.22 -13.29 -16.71
C TYR A 66 12.48 -14.13 -16.58
N ASP A 67 13.13 -14.43 -17.70
CA ASP A 67 14.40 -15.15 -17.69
C ASP A 67 15.51 -14.16 -17.34
N LEU A 68 16.22 -14.41 -16.24
CA LEU A 68 17.22 -13.49 -15.66
C LEU A 68 18.63 -13.69 -16.22
N THR A 69 18.84 -14.69 -17.08
CA THR A 69 20.14 -14.99 -17.68
C THR A 69 20.75 -13.91 -18.58
N PRO A 70 20.00 -13.05 -19.31
CA PRO A 70 20.59 -11.97 -20.10
C PRO A 70 20.75 -10.65 -19.30
N MET A 71 20.40 -10.64 -18.01
CA MET A 71 20.42 -9.43 -17.19
C MET A 71 21.78 -9.30 -16.50
N GLU A 72 22.40 -8.13 -16.64
CA GLU A 72 23.62 -7.78 -15.92
C GLU A 72 23.32 -7.61 -14.43
N GLN A 73 24.13 -8.26 -13.58
CA GLN A 73 23.96 -8.27 -12.12
C GLN A 73 25.23 -7.75 -11.45
N MET A 74 25.06 -6.73 -10.61
CA MET A 74 26.16 -6.02 -9.96
C MET A 74 26.47 -6.61 -8.57
N SER A 75 27.69 -6.36 -8.07
CA SER A 75 28.00 -6.51 -6.65
C SER A 75 27.33 -5.40 -5.83
N LEU A 76 27.24 -5.57 -4.51
CA LEU A 76 26.70 -4.51 -3.65
C LEU A 76 27.55 -3.22 -3.69
N CYS A 77 28.87 -3.34 -3.68
CA CYS A 77 29.77 -2.18 -3.76
C CYS A 77 29.65 -1.45 -5.11
N ASP A 78 29.63 -2.18 -6.23
CA ASP A 78 29.53 -1.56 -7.56
C ASP A 78 28.16 -0.92 -7.77
N ALA A 79 27.08 -1.57 -7.31
CA ALA A 79 25.73 -0.99 -7.33
C ALA A 79 25.66 0.28 -6.47
N MET A 80 26.25 0.26 -5.26
CA MET A 80 26.27 1.44 -4.38
C MET A 80 27.05 2.61 -5.00
N ARG A 81 28.17 2.34 -5.69
CA ARG A 81 28.94 3.36 -6.43
C ARG A 81 28.09 4.04 -7.51
N VAL A 82 27.36 3.28 -8.33
CA VAL A 82 26.48 3.82 -9.38
C VAL A 82 25.30 4.60 -8.77
N LEU A 83 24.68 4.08 -7.72
CA LEU A 83 23.55 4.74 -7.05
C LEU A 83 23.97 6.06 -6.39
N ARG A 84 25.13 6.09 -5.71
CA ARG A 84 25.71 7.32 -5.18
C ARG A 84 25.96 8.36 -6.27
N ALA A 85 26.54 7.96 -7.40
CA ALA A 85 26.71 8.87 -8.54
C ALA A 85 25.37 9.42 -9.07
N SER A 86 24.29 8.62 -9.05
CA SER A 86 22.95 9.07 -9.47
C SER A 86 22.24 10.01 -8.48
N GLU A 87 22.63 9.98 -7.20
CA GLU A 87 22.07 10.84 -6.14
C GLU A 87 22.95 12.08 -5.86
N ALA A 88 23.93 12.38 -6.71
CA ALA A 88 24.80 13.53 -6.57
C ALA A 88 24.00 14.85 -6.51
N GLY A 89 24.18 15.62 -5.43
CA GLY A 89 23.47 16.88 -5.17
C GLY A 89 22.22 16.76 -4.29
N TYR A 90 21.78 15.56 -3.93
CA TYR A 90 20.70 15.36 -2.94
C TYR A 90 21.24 15.23 -1.51
N SER A 91 20.39 15.53 -0.51
CA SER A 91 20.78 15.38 0.90
C SER A 91 20.93 13.91 1.30
N PRO A 92 22.06 13.49 1.88
CA PRO A 92 22.34 12.09 2.18
C PRO A 92 21.47 11.49 3.30
N ILE A 93 20.75 12.34 4.04
CA ILE A 93 19.77 11.95 5.08
C ILE A 93 18.37 11.74 4.47
N SER A 94 18.06 12.47 3.40
CA SER A 94 16.75 12.43 2.72
C SER A 94 16.65 11.25 1.75
N SER A 95 17.67 11.07 0.91
CA SER A 95 17.72 9.94 -0.03
C SER A 95 18.00 8.63 0.71
N LYS A 96 17.23 7.60 0.36
CA LYS A 96 17.29 6.27 0.99
C LYS A 96 17.52 5.19 -0.06
N TYR A 97 18.23 4.14 0.34
CA TYR A 97 18.29 2.88 -0.41
C TYR A 97 17.03 2.05 -0.14
N GLU A 98 16.35 1.62 -1.19
CA GLU A 98 15.22 0.70 -1.16
C GLU A 98 15.61 -0.60 -1.88
N VAL A 99 15.26 -1.75 -1.28
CA VAL A 99 15.34 -3.05 -1.93
C VAL A 99 13.95 -3.52 -2.34
N ALA A 100 13.83 -3.89 -3.61
CA ALA A 100 12.69 -4.57 -4.18
C ALA A 100 13.03 -6.05 -4.42
N VAL A 101 12.42 -6.93 -3.63
CA VAL A 101 12.56 -8.39 -3.77
C VAL A 101 11.38 -8.93 -4.56
N LYS A 102 11.65 -9.48 -5.75
CA LYS A 102 10.64 -10.11 -6.58
C LYS A 102 10.43 -11.56 -6.14
N LEU A 103 9.19 -11.93 -5.87
CA LEU A 103 8.78 -13.25 -5.42
C LEU A 103 7.96 -13.97 -6.49
N ARG A 104 8.32 -15.23 -6.74
CA ARG A 104 7.48 -16.19 -7.45
C ARG A 104 6.34 -16.60 -6.53
N THR A 105 5.15 -16.03 -6.77
CA THR A 105 3.94 -16.33 -6.01
C THR A 105 2.70 -16.43 -6.90
N GLN A 106 1.60 -16.96 -6.35
CA GLN A 106 0.27 -16.92 -6.95
C GLN A 106 -0.43 -15.59 -6.67
N LYS A 107 -1.26 -15.13 -7.61
CA LYS A 107 -2.04 -13.89 -7.46
C LYS A 107 -3.09 -13.95 -6.34
N ASN A 108 -3.51 -15.16 -5.99
CA ASN A 108 -4.48 -15.45 -4.93
C ASN A 108 -3.80 -16.09 -3.70
N GLY A 109 -2.46 -16.08 -3.65
CA GLY A 109 -1.70 -16.63 -2.53
C GLY A 109 -1.83 -15.80 -1.25
N THR A 110 -1.21 -16.28 -0.18
CA THR A 110 -1.06 -15.49 1.05
C THR A 110 -0.16 -14.28 0.77
N VAL A 111 -0.18 -13.25 1.64
CA VAL A 111 0.60 -12.02 1.46
C VAL A 111 1.53 -11.85 2.65
N ILE A 112 2.84 -11.72 2.41
CA ILE A 112 3.80 -11.41 3.47
C ILE A 112 3.54 -9.99 3.98
N ARG A 113 3.36 -9.85 5.30
CA ARG A 113 3.25 -8.57 6.00
C ARG A 113 3.87 -8.73 7.39
N ASN A 114 5.12 -8.32 7.54
CA ASN A 114 5.88 -8.41 8.78
C ASN A 114 6.65 -7.12 9.05
N ARG A 115 7.28 -7.06 10.22
CA ARG A 115 8.12 -5.95 10.68
C ARG A 115 9.49 -6.48 11.06
N ILE A 116 10.54 -5.74 10.74
CA ILE A 116 11.92 -6.09 11.06
C ILE A 116 12.61 -4.91 11.74
N ARG A 117 13.39 -5.19 12.79
CA ARG A 117 14.34 -4.23 13.34
C ARG A 117 15.68 -4.43 12.65
N LEU A 118 16.14 -3.41 11.93
CA LEU A 118 17.46 -3.42 11.28
C LEU A 118 18.56 -3.20 12.32
N PRO A 119 19.75 -3.82 12.17
CA PRO A 119 20.87 -3.59 13.09
C PRO A 119 21.35 -2.14 13.06
N PHE A 120 21.36 -1.49 11.89
CA PHE A 120 21.61 -0.06 11.75
C PHE A 120 20.30 0.69 11.41
N PRO A 121 19.61 1.32 12.38
CA PRO A 121 18.38 2.06 12.14
C PRO A 121 18.67 3.44 11.50
N PHE A 122 17.84 3.86 10.55
CA PHE A 122 17.96 5.15 9.86
C PHE A 122 16.76 6.10 10.07
N GLN A 123 15.71 5.69 10.79
CA GLN A 123 14.55 6.53 11.10
C GLN A 123 14.53 7.00 12.57
N THR A 124 15.23 8.11 12.85
CA THR A 124 15.33 8.75 14.17
C THR A 124 14.13 9.63 14.56
N GLY A 125 13.02 9.59 13.81
CA GLY A 125 11.83 10.43 14.02
C GLY A 125 10.52 9.67 14.26
N THR A 126 10.56 8.46 14.83
CA THR A 126 9.36 7.63 15.03
C THR A 126 8.47 8.17 16.15
N ARG A 127 7.47 8.98 15.81
CA ARG A 127 6.43 9.45 16.74
C ARG A 127 5.38 8.35 16.96
N ILE A 128 5.20 7.92 18.20
CA ILE A 128 4.27 6.87 18.61
C ILE A 128 3.10 7.51 19.37
N ALA A 129 1.86 7.09 19.05
CA ALA A 129 0.67 7.35 19.85
C ALA A 129 0.09 6.04 20.39
N VAL A 130 -0.54 6.10 21.57
CA VAL A 130 -1.05 4.92 22.28
C VAL A 130 -2.53 5.11 22.65
N ILE A 131 -3.39 4.28 22.07
CA ILE A 131 -4.79 4.16 22.47
C ILE A 131 -4.83 3.24 23.69
N CYS A 132 -5.23 3.79 24.83
CA CYS A 132 -5.33 3.09 26.11
C CYS A 132 -6.43 3.74 26.95
N PRO A 133 -7.07 3.01 27.88
CA PRO A 133 -8.09 3.58 28.74
C PRO A 133 -7.49 4.69 29.62
N GLU A 134 -8.33 5.68 29.95
CA GLU A 134 -7.91 6.83 30.74
C GLU A 134 -7.53 6.42 32.17
N GLY A 135 -6.38 6.88 32.66
CA GLY A 135 -5.84 6.53 33.98
C GLY A 135 -4.37 6.11 33.93
N PRO A 136 -3.94 5.09 34.70
CA PRO A 136 -2.52 4.80 34.94
C PRO A 136 -1.76 4.41 33.66
N LEU A 137 -2.39 3.66 32.75
CA LEU A 137 -1.78 3.27 31.46
C LEU A 137 -1.49 4.48 30.57
N THR A 138 -2.28 5.55 30.68
CA THR A 138 -2.03 6.81 29.95
C THR A 138 -0.79 7.52 30.49
N ALA A 139 -0.53 7.47 31.80
CA ALA A 139 0.69 8.01 32.40
C ALA A 139 1.92 7.17 31.99
N GLU A 140 1.85 5.84 32.11
CA GLU A 140 2.92 4.93 31.69
C GLU A 140 3.28 5.12 30.21
N ALA A 141 2.30 5.27 29.31
CA ALA A 141 2.56 5.52 27.89
C ALA A 141 3.33 6.85 27.66
N ARG A 142 3.03 7.90 28.43
CA ARG A 142 3.73 9.20 28.34
C ARG A 142 5.15 9.11 28.91
N GLU A 143 5.36 8.40 30.01
CA GLU A 143 6.69 8.11 30.56
C GLU A 143 7.58 7.35 29.57
N LEU A 144 7.00 6.48 28.75
CA LEU A 144 7.68 5.76 27.67
C LEU A 144 7.91 6.60 26.40
N GLY A 145 7.54 7.89 26.41
CA GLY A 145 7.76 8.80 25.29
C GLY A 145 6.71 8.75 24.18
N ALA A 146 5.48 8.29 24.47
CA ALA A 146 4.37 8.45 23.55
C ALA A 146 4.01 9.95 23.41
N VAL A 147 3.82 10.41 22.16
CA VAL A 147 3.50 11.81 21.84
C VAL A 147 2.08 12.15 22.27
N GLU A 148 1.14 11.23 22.03
CA GLU A 148 -0.26 11.32 22.45
C GLU A 148 -0.68 9.97 23.05
N ALA A 149 -1.39 10.01 24.17
CA ALA A 149 -1.95 8.84 24.84
C ALA A 149 -3.30 9.18 25.48
N GLY A 150 -4.28 8.30 25.26
CA GLY A 150 -5.67 8.41 25.72
C GLY A 150 -6.64 7.62 24.83
N GLU A 151 -7.93 7.65 25.13
CA GLU A 151 -8.98 6.93 24.39
C GLU A 151 -9.84 7.89 23.53
N GLU A 152 -10.91 8.47 24.07
CA GLU A 152 -11.85 9.28 23.28
C GLU A 152 -11.22 10.59 22.78
N SER A 153 -10.40 11.26 23.61
CA SER A 153 -9.65 12.47 23.22
C SER A 153 -8.75 12.24 21.98
N LEU A 154 -8.14 11.06 21.89
CA LEU A 154 -7.30 10.67 20.75
C LEU A 154 -8.18 10.32 19.52
N PHE A 155 -9.35 9.73 19.73
CA PHE A 155 -10.32 9.51 18.66
C PHE A 155 -10.88 10.83 18.08
N GLU A 156 -11.14 11.84 18.92
CA GLU A 156 -11.55 13.17 18.48
C GLU A 156 -10.45 13.86 17.64
N ASN A 157 -9.19 13.84 18.09
CA ASN A 157 -8.05 14.35 17.31
C ASN A 157 -7.95 13.67 15.93
N ILE A 158 -8.10 12.33 15.88
CA ILE A 158 -8.08 11.57 14.61
C ILE A 158 -9.27 11.97 13.71
N ARG A 159 -10.49 12.13 14.27
CA ARG A 159 -11.68 12.57 13.52
C ARG A 159 -11.52 13.99 12.96
N ALA A 160 -10.89 14.90 13.72
CA ALA A 160 -10.53 16.25 13.29
C ALA A 160 -9.42 16.28 12.22
N GLY A 161 -8.70 15.17 12.02
CA GLY A 161 -7.61 15.03 11.05
C GLY A 161 -6.22 15.39 11.60
N ASN A 162 -6.13 15.82 12.87
CA ASN A 162 -4.91 16.19 13.56
C ASN A 162 -4.11 14.93 13.94
N ILE A 163 -3.39 14.36 12.98
CA ILE A 163 -2.55 13.17 13.17
C ILE A 163 -1.09 13.61 13.18
N THR A 164 -0.50 13.69 14.36
CA THR A 164 0.88 14.15 14.63
C THR A 164 1.91 13.01 14.62
N PHE A 165 1.43 11.75 14.62
CA PHE A 165 2.18 10.52 14.87
C PHE A 165 2.33 9.62 13.63
N ASN A 166 3.36 8.78 13.65
CA ASN A 166 3.74 7.87 12.55
C ASN A 166 3.41 6.40 12.86
N LYS A 167 3.22 6.04 14.13
CA LYS A 167 2.82 4.69 14.57
C LYS A 167 1.74 4.78 15.65
N LEU A 168 0.82 3.83 15.64
CA LEU A 168 -0.31 3.76 16.55
C LEU A 168 -0.37 2.38 17.21
N ILE A 169 -0.33 2.36 18.53
CA ILE A 169 -0.48 1.17 19.37
C ILE A 169 -1.87 1.22 20.01
N CYS A 170 -2.49 0.06 20.23
CA CYS A 170 -3.74 -0.07 20.96
C CYS A 170 -3.55 -1.07 22.12
N HIS A 171 -3.97 -0.68 23.33
CA HIS A 171 -4.17 -1.64 24.41
C HIS A 171 -5.32 -2.59 24.06
N ALA A 172 -5.27 -3.85 24.49
CA ALA A 172 -6.29 -4.83 24.12
C ALA A 172 -7.69 -4.46 24.66
N GLU A 173 -7.76 -3.85 25.83
CA GLU A 173 -9.03 -3.37 26.44
C GLU A 173 -9.73 -2.33 25.55
N SER A 174 -8.96 -1.41 24.96
CA SER A 174 -9.47 -0.38 24.05
C SER A 174 -9.75 -0.86 22.62
N GLU A 175 -9.47 -2.14 22.29
CA GLU A 175 -9.77 -2.67 20.95
C GLU A 175 -11.28 -2.57 20.63
N ALA A 176 -12.14 -2.77 21.64
CA ALA A 176 -13.58 -2.62 21.50
C ALA A 176 -14.01 -1.18 21.23
N ALA A 177 -13.36 -0.20 21.86
CA ALA A 177 -13.62 1.22 21.64
C ALA A 177 -13.15 1.66 20.24
N LEU A 178 -11.95 1.23 19.83
CA LEU A 178 -11.39 1.48 18.49
C LEU A 178 -12.32 0.98 17.37
N LYS A 179 -12.93 -0.21 17.53
CA LYS A 179 -13.93 -0.73 16.59
C LYS A 179 -15.21 0.12 16.56
N LYS A 180 -15.71 0.59 17.71
CA LYS A 180 -16.88 1.48 17.81
C LYS A 180 -16.62 2.87 17.20
N ALA A 181 -15.40 3.38 17.32
CA ALA A 181 -15.01 4.72 16.87
C ALA A 181 -15.01 4.90 15.33
N ASN A 182 -15.16 3.83 14.54
CA ASN A 182 -15.30 3.85 13.07
C ASN A 182 -14.15 4.54 12.30
N LEU A 183 -12.97 4.67 12.91
CA LEU A 183 -11.80 5.41 12.38
C LEU A 183 -11.11 4.74 11.17
N GLY A 184 -11.54 3.54 10.77
CA GLY A 184 -10.94 2.78 9.67
C GLY A 184 -10.92 3.51 8.32
N LYS A 185 -11.85 4.44 8.07
CA LYS A 185 -11.84 5.29 6.85
C LYS A 185 -10.67 6.28 6.82
N ILE A 186 -10.17 6.72 7.98
CA ILE A 186 -9.10 7.71 8.11
C ILE A 186 -7.74 7.00 8.28
N LEU A 187 -7.68 6.02 9.20
CA LEU A 187 -6.44 5.30 9.52
C LEU A 187 -6.07 4.24 8.48
N GLY A 188 -7.05 3.66 7.78
CA GLY A 188 -6.86 2.62 6.77
C GLY A 188 -5.99 3.08 5.59
N PRO A 189 -6.34 4.18 4.88
CA PRO A 189 -5.52 4.72 3.80
C PRO A 189 -4.11 5.13 4.23
N LYS A 190 -3.95 5.62 5.47
CA LYS A 190 -2.65 5.98 6.05
C LYS A 190 -1.82 4.78 6.53
N GLY A 191 -2.39 3.57 6.57
CA GLY A 191 -1.72 2.36 7.07
C GLY A 191 -1.56 2.29 8.61
N LEU A 192 -2.06 3.30 9.34
CA LEU A 192 -1.91 3.44 10.79
C LEU A 192 -2.88 2.58 11.62
N MET A 193 -3.85 1.92 10.98
CA MET A 193 -4.87 1.13 11.66
C MET A 193 -4.24 -0.06 12.43
N PRO A 194 -4.39 -0.13 13.78
CA PRO A 194 -3.81 -1.21 14.57
C PRO A 194 -4.39 -2.58 14.19
N SER A 195 -3.56 -3.63 14.29
CA SER A 195 -4.03 -5.00 14.05
C SER A 195 -3.19 -6.03 14.82
N ALA A 196 -3.84 -7.13 15.20
CA ALA A 196 -3.15 -8.26 15.84
C ALA A 196 -2.05 -8.85 14.93
N LYS A 197 -2.25 -8.87 13.61
CA LYS A 197 -1.24 -9.33 12.63
C LYS A 197 0.03 -8.47 12.64
N THR A 198 -0.12 -7.15 12.76
CA THR A 198 1.03 -6.22 12.89
C THR A 198 1.63 -6.22 14.32
N ARG A 199 1.05 -6.99 15.26
CA ARG A 199 1.41 -7.01 16.68
C ARG A 199 1.42 -5.60 17.31
N THR A 200 0.40 -4.78 16.98
CA THR A 200 0.19 -3.43 17.55
C THR A 200 -1.05 -3.33 18.45
N ILE A 201 -1.79 -4.44 18.61
CA ILE A 201 -2.80 -4.61 19.65
C ILE A 201 -2.19 -5.53 20.70
N THR A 202 -1.91 -5.01 21.90
CA THR A 202 -1.10 -5.71 22.91
C THR A 202 -1.36 -5.22 24.34
N ASN A 203 -1.13 -6.09 25.31
CA ASN A 203 -1.18 -5.76 26.74
C ASN A 203 0.12 -5.07 27.21
N ASN A 204 1.28 -5.48 26.67
CA ASN A 204 2.59 -5.01 27.11
C ASN A 204 3.06 -3.78 26.32
N LEU A 205 2.74 -2.57 26.81
CA LEU A 205 3.13 -1.30 26.16
C LEU A 205 4.67 -1.12 26.09
N LYS A 206 5.39 -1.40 27.18
CA LYS A 206 6.86 -1.29 27.27
C LYS A 206 7.59 -2.05 26.17
N GLN A 207 7.28 -3.35 26.02
CA GLN A 207 7.90 -4.22 25.03
C GLN A 207 7.54 -3.78 23.60
N THR A 208 6.27 -3.46 23.34
CA THR A 208 5.86 -3.06 21.99
C THR A 208 6.40 -1.71 21.55
N MET A 209 6.51 -0.73 22.44
CA MET A 209 7.15 0.54 22.09
C MET A 209 8.64 0.33 21.76
N HIS A 210 9.37 -0.46 22.55
CA HIS A 210 10.77 -0.80 22.27
C HIS A 210 10.94 -1.52 20.91
N ASP A 211 10.09 -2.50 20.63
CA ASP A 211 10.09 -3.24 19.36
C ASP A 211 9.73 -2.35 18.15
N LEU A 212 8.86 -1.37 18.32
CA LEU A 212 8.39 -0.50 17.24
C LEU A 212 9.35 0.66 16.95
N VAL A 213 10.18 1.09 17.91
CA VAL A 213 11.25 2.04 17.67
C VAL A 213 12.32 1.40 16.78
N GLY A 214 12.60 2.03 15.63
CA GLY A 214 13.60 1.56 14.67
C GLY A 214 13.20 0.33 13.83
N ALA A 215 12.00 -0.22 14.00
CA ALA A 215 11.49 -1.29 13.13
C ALA A 215 10.81 -0.74 11.88
N GLU A 216 11.11 -1.33 10.73
CA GLU A 216 10.43 -1.06 9.45
C GLU A 216 9.34 -2.12 9.21
N GLU A 217 8.20 -1.71 8.64
CA GLU A 217 7.15 -2.63 8.18
C GLU A 217 7.27 -2.81 6.66
N TYR A 218 7.28 -4.05 6.20
CA TYR A 218 7.21 -4.36 4.78
C TYR A 218 5.97 -5.21 4.46
N ARG A 219 5.44 -5.00 3.26
CA ARG A 219 4.27 -5.71 2.76
C ARG A 219 4.45 -6.05 1.30
N GLU A 220 4.25 -7.33 0.99
CA GLU A 220 4.19 -7.84 -0.37
C GLU A 220 3.01 -7.21 -1.14
N ARG A 221 3.29 -6.67 -2.33
CA ARG A 221 2.29 -6.15 -3.26
C ARG A 221 2.62 -6.61 -4.68
N GLY A 222 1.70 -7.36 -5.30
CA GLY A 222 1.88 -7.83 -6.69
C GLY A 222 3.04 -8.81 -6.89
N GLY A 223 3.39 -9.59 -5.86
CA GLY A 223 4.56 -10.48 -5.87
C GLY A 223 5.90 -9.77 -5.72
N VAL A 224 5.92 -8.52 -5.22
CA VAL A 224 7.16 -7.80 -4.87
C VAL A 224 7.06 -7.32 -3.42
N VAL A 225 8.09 -7.58 -2.62
CA VAL A 225 8.31 -6.94 -1.32
C VAL A 225 9.22 -5.74 -1.53
N ARG A 226 8.83 -4.59 -0.97
CA ARG A 226 9.61 -3.35 -1.00
C ARG A 226 9.86 -2.87 0.42
N MET A 227 11.09 -2.49 0.72
CA MET A 227 11.47 -1.93 2.01
C MET A 227 12.66 -0.98 1.89
N PRO A 228 12.62 0.21 2.53
CA PRO A 228 13.82 1.04 2.71
C PRO A 228 14.77 0.35 3.70
N ILE A 229 16.06 0.28 3.36
CA ILE A 229 17.07 -0.49 4.12
C ILE A 229 18.14 0.39 4.76
N ALA A 230 18.46 1.54 4.16
CA ALA A 230 19.48 2.45 4.65
C ALA A 230 19.28 3.88 4.13
N GLN A 231 19.95 4.85 4.76
CA GLN A 231 20.16 6.19 4.18
C GLN A 231 21.36 6.20 3.23
N LEU A 232 21.40 7.17 2.33
CA LEU A 232 22.50 7.36 1.37
C LEU A 232 23.86 7.58 2.07
N SER A 233 23.84 8.14 3.28
CA SER A 233 25.00 8.33 4.19
C SER A 233 25.64 7.05 4.72
N PHE A 234 25.01 5.87 4.57
CA PHE A 234 25.50 4.64 5.18
C PHE A 234 26.73 4.08 4.45
N GLY A 235 27.65 3.51 5.22
CA GLY A 235 28.82 2.80 4.70
C GLY A 235 28.47 1.44 4.08
N PRO A 236 29.34 0.89 3.21
CA PRO A 236 29.13 -0.40 2.54
C PRO A 236 28.84 -1.55 3.50
N ASN A 237 29.56 -1.65 4.62
CA ASN A 237 29.39 -2.72 5.60
C ASN A 237 28.03 -2.63 6.31
N GLN A 238 27.61 -1.43 6.70
CA GLN A 238 26.31 -1.17 7.34
C GLN A 238 25.14 -1.51 6.40
N LEU A 239 25.25 -1.15 5.13
CA LEU A 239 24.28 -1.52 4.09
C LEU A 239 24.26 -3.04 3.90
N ALA A 240 25.42 -3.70 3.82
CA ALA A 240 25.52 -5.14 3.64
C ALA A 240 24.88 -5.93 4.79
N GLU A 241 25.12 -5.53 6.04
CA GLU A 241 24.50 -6.14 7.22
C GLU A 241 22.98 -5.94 7.22
N ASN A 242 22.48 -4.71 7.01
CA ASN A 242 21.05 -4.46 6.94
C ASN A 242 20.36 -5.27 5.81
N VAL A 243 20.97 -5.36 4.62
CA VAL A 243 20.47 -6.18 3.50
C VAL A 243 20.47 -7.66 3.87
N LYS A 244 21.55 -8.16 4.50
CA LYS A 244 21.65 -9.57 4.94
C LYS A 244 20.56 -9.92 5.95
N THR A 245 20.41 -9.13 7.01
CA THR A 245 19.38 -9.37 8.05
C THR A 245 17.96 -9.34 7.46
N PHE A 246 17.68 -8.40 6.53
CA PHE A 246 16.40 -8.38 5.81
C PHE A 246 16.18 -9.64 4.96
N MET A 247 17.17 -10.06 4.18
CA MET A 247 17.07 -11.23 3.31
C MET A 247 16.98 -12.55 4.09
N GLU A 248 17.55 -12.63 5.29
CA GLU A 248 17.40 -13.77 6.21
C GLU A 248 16.00 -13.80 6.82
N HIS A 249 15.50 -12.66 7.34
CA HIS A 249 14.15 -12.56 7.89
C HIS A 249 13.07 -12.84 6.83
N LEU A 250 13.24 -12.34 5.60
CA LEU A 250 12.30 -12.57 4.50
C LEU A 250 12.30 -14.04 4.04
N LYS A 251 13.42 -14.78 4.16
CA LYS A 251 13.43 -16.23 3.94
C LYS A 251 12.66 -16.98 5.04
N ASN A 252 12.80 -16.56 6.29
CA ASN A 252 12.06 -17.15 7.40
C ASN A 252 10.55 -16.93 7.22
N ASP A 253 10.12 -15.70 6.90
CA ASP A 253 8.73 -15.36 6.54
C ASP A 253 8.17 -16.24 5.41
N ILE A 254 8.98 -16.52 4.39
CA ILE A 254 8.59 -17.38 3.25
C ILE A 254 8.40 -18.84 3.70
N ASN A 255 9.23 -19.32 4.61
CA ASN A 255 9.18 -20.69 5.12
C ASN A 255 8.05 -20.90 6.16
N GLU A 256 7.72 -19.88 6.94
CA GLU A 256 6.61 -19.88 7.91
C GLU A 256 5.22 -19.80 7.25
N LEU A 257 5.14 -19.40 5.98
CA LEU A 257 3.88 -19.25 5.25
C LEU A 257 3.46 -20.55 4.55
N ASP A 258 2.44 -21.20 5.10
CA ASP A 258 1.64 -22.19 4.37
C ASP A 258 0.90 -21.54 3.19
N ASP A 259 1.36 -21.84 1.97
CA ASP A 259 0.68 -21.53 0.71
C ASP A 259 0.76 -22.76 -0.22
N GLN A 260 -0.18 -22.87 -1.15
CA GLN A 260 -0.31 -24.00 -2.09
C GLN A 260 0.93 -24.20 -2.99
N GLN A 261 1.75 -23.15 -3.13
CA GLN A 261 3.07 -23.22 -3.72
C GLN A 261 4.04 -22.37 -2.88
N ALA A 262 5.12 -22.98 -2.42
CA ALA A 262 6.19 -22.30 -1.71
C ALA A 262 6.68 -21.10 -2.52
N LYS A 263 6.69 -19.92 -1.90
CA LYS A 263 7.20 -18.70 -2.52
C LYS A 263 8.71 -18.83 -2.69
N ARG A 264 9.24 -18.27 -3.77
CA ARG A 264 10.70 -18.25 -4.02
C ARG A 264 11.13 -16.86 -4.47
N ILE A 265 12.27 -16.40 -3.97
CA ILE A 265 12.92 -15.19 -4.45
C ILE A 265 13.37 -15.43 -5.90
N GLU A 266 12.88 -14.63 -6.85
CA GLU A 266 13.36 -14.62 -8.24
C GLU A 266 14.52 -13.65 -8.40
N GLU A 267 14.36 -12.42 -7.90
CA GLU A 267 15.27 -11.30 -8.16
C GLU A 267 15.34 -10.36 -6.95
N VAL A 268 16.49 -9.72 -6.75
CA VAL A 268 16.70 -8.67 -5.75
C VAL A 268 17.26 -7.44 -6.46
N VAL A 269 16.51 -6.35 -6.43
CA VAL A 269 16.88 -5.07 -7.04
C VAL A 269 17.14 -4.05 -5.95
N LEU A 270 18.29 -3.37 -6.01
CA LEU A 270 18.62 -2.23 -5.16
C LEU A 270 18.36 -0.94 -5.95
N SER A 271 17.77 0.05 -5.29
CA SER A 271 17.45 1.35 -5.85
C SER A 271 17.64 2.45 -4.81
N THR A 272 17.68 3.70 -5.26
CA THR A 272 17.58 4.88 -4.37
C THR A 272 16.33 5.68 -4.71
N THR A 273 16.14 6.83 -4.06
CA THR A 273 14.92 7.65 -4.18
C THR A 273 14.75 8.28 -5.57
N HIS A 274 15.85 8.61 -6.25
CA HIS A 274 15.89 9.21 -7.58
C HIS A 274 16.71 8.37 -8.59
N GLY A 275 17.48 7.38 -8.11
CA GLY A 275 18.36 6.55 -8.92
C GLY A 275 17.68 5.35 -9.63
N PRO A 276 18.42 4.67 -10.53
CA PRO A 276 17.93 3.48 -11.23
C PRO A 276 17.78 2.27 -10.29
N GLY A 277 17.03 1.26 -10.74
CA GLY A 277 17.02 -0.06 -10.10
C GLY A 277 18.09 -0.96 -10.68
N LEU A 278 19.02 -1.45 -9.85
CA LEU A 278 20.14 -2.31 -10.22
C LEU A 278 19.95 -3.72 -9.64
N SER A 279 20.04 -4.75 -10.49
CA SER A 279 19.88 -6.15 -10.05
C SER A 279 21.15 -6.65 -9.36
N LEU A 280 21.01 -7.34 -8.22
CA LEU A 280 22.13 -7.76 -7.38
C LEU A 280 22.50 -9.25 -7.57
N ASN A 281 23.80 -9.52 -7.70
CA ASN A 281 24.39 -10.86 -7.77
C ASN A 281 24.51 -11.53 -6.38
N GLY A 282 24.38 -10.76 -5.30
CA GLY A 282 24.59 -11.23 -3.91
C GLY A 282 26.07 -11.28 -3.47
N LYS A 283 27.01 -10.86 -4.32
CA LYS A 283 28.41 -10.62 -3.96
C LYS A 283 28.56 -9.25 -3.28
N PHE A 284 29.38 -9.18 -2.23
CA PHE A 284 29.67 -7.93 -1.53
C PHE A 284 30.76 -7.09 -2.21
N LEU A 285 31.93 -7.72 -2.45
CA LEU A 285 33.14 -7.05 -2.93
C LEU A 285 32.96 -6.45 -4.34
N PRO A 286 33.62 -5.31 -4.63
CA PRO A 286 33.62 -4.71 -5.96
C PRO A 286 34.27 -5.64 -6.99
N THR A 287 33.90 -5.45 -8.26
CA THR A 287 34.48 -6.17 -9.40
C THR A 287 35.73 -5.47 -9.97
N ASP A 288 35.82 -4.14 -9.83
CA ASP A 288 36.99 -3.34 -10.18
C ASP A 288 38.11 -3.49 -9.12
N GLU A 289 39.23 -4.14 -9.46
CA GLU A 289 40.40 -4.30 -8.56
C GLU A 289 41.00 -2.97 -8.06
N LYS A 290 40.74 -1.87 -8.78
CA LYS A 290 41.23 -0.52 -8.46
C LYS A 290 40.45 0.17 -7.34
N ILE A 291 39.30 -0.37 -6.95
CA ILE A 291 38.35 0.30 -6.06
C ILE A 291 38.22 -0.55 -4.81
N THR A 292 38.52 0.07 -3.68
CA THR A 292 38.43 -0.57 -2.38
C THR A 292 37.11 -0.23 -1.69
N VAL A 293 36.74 -1.04 -0.69
CA VAL A 293 35.58 -0.76 0.16
C VAL A 293 35.75 0.58 0.90
N HIS A 294 36.99 0.95 1.24
CA HIS A 294 37.34 2.21 1.91
C HIS A 294 37.05 3.45 1.06
N ASP A 295 37.19 3.37 -0.27
CA ASP A 295 36.82 4.47 -1.18
C ASP A 295 35.30 4.76 -1.17
N LEU A 296 34.51 3.83 -0.63
CA LEU A 296 33.07 3.93 -0.42
C LEU A 296 32.71 4.20 1.07
N GLU A 297 33.68 4.17 1.99
CA GLU A 297 33.52 4.49 3.41
C GLU A 297 33.68 5.99 3.67
N GLY A 298 32.76 6.78 3.10
CA GLY A 298 32.65 8.21 3.36
C GLY A 298 31.21 8.70 3.22
N PRO A 299 30.83 9.78 3.93
CA PRO A 299 29.62 10.53 3.61
C PRO A 299 29.75 11.13 2.20
N MET A 300 28.65 11.13 1.44
CA MET A 300 28.51 12.02 0.29
C MET A 300 28.18 13.44 0.74
#